data_AF-A0A353CB16-F1
#
_entry.id   AF-A0A353CB16-F1
#
_cell.length_a   1.000
_cell.length_b   1.000
_cell.length_c   1.000
_cell.angle_alpha   90.00
_cell.angle_beta   90.00
_cell.angle_gamma   90.00
#
_symmetry.space_group_name_H-M   'P 1'
#
loop_
_entity.id
_entity.type
_entity.pdbx_description
1 polymer ?
#
loop_
_entity_poly.entity_id
_entity_poly.type
_entity_poly.pdbx_seq_one_letter_code
_entity_poly.pdbx_strand_id
1 'polypeptide(L)'
;MTMLWAWERPEDLRFIDPATTGVAFLAQTLTLENDEVRFAPRRQPLEVPDGTYLIAVTRIESIRRTESRPVYSPRQLERLTSLIADTLNRPHVRGIQTDFDAVVTERPFYRKLVAELRSRLPANTPLTITALASWCIGDKWLNGMDVDEAVPMAFVMGADTERVRSYLKSGKDWTEPICRESYGVSVDEPPIEGRKAGRRIYYFKNTPWKRDDPIGNT
;
A
#
# COMPACT_ATOMS: atom_id res chain seq x y z
N MET A 1 14.04 -4.78 8.11
CA MET A 1 13.46 -5.50 6.95
C MET A 1 13.08 -4.45 5.91
N THR A 2 13.51 -4.64 4.68
CA THR A 2 13.12 -3.83 3.52
C THR A 2 11.97 -4.51 2.78
N MET A 3 11.11 -3.73 2.13
CA MET A 3 10.02 -4.26 1.31
C MET A 3 10.18 -3.79 -0.14
N LEU A 4 10.15 -4.72 -1.10
CA LEU A 4 10.03 -4.38 -2.52
C LEU A 4 8.58 -4.38 -2.93
N TRP A 5 8.13 -3.33 -3.63
CA TRP A 5 6.78 -3.27 -4.17
C TRP A 5 6.75 -3.81 -5.60
N ALA A 6 5.89 -4.79 -5.87
CA ALA A 6 5.80 -5.51 -7.15
C ALA A 6 4.45 -5.25 -7.86
N TRP A 7 4.50 -4.56 -9.00
CA TRP A 7 3.33 -4.21 -9.82
C TRP A 7 2.78 -5.36 -10.66
N GLU A 8 1.66 -5.13 -11.35
CA GLU A 8 1.03 -6.05 -12.31
C GLU A 8 1.91 -6.23 -13.56
N ARG A 9 3.06 -6.88 -13.37
CA ARG A 9 4.05 -7.24 -14.39
C ARG A 9 4.89 -8.44 -13.91
N PRO A 10 5.57 -9.16 -14.81
CA PRO A 10 6.49 -10.22 -14.41
C PRO A 10 7.59 -9.66 -13.50
N GLU A 11 7.84 -10.34 -12.38
CA GLU A 11 8.93 -10.02 -11.46
C GLU A 11 9.67 -11.31 -11.11
N ASP A 12 10.98 -11.33 -11.33
CA ASP A 12 11.88 -12.38 -10.87
C ASP A 12 12.79 -11.83 -9.78
N LEU A 13 12.41 -12.09 -8.54
CA LEU A 13 13.06 -11.59 -7.34
C LEU A 13 13.89 -12.67 -6.65
N ARG A 14 14.21 -13.79 -7.31
CA ARG A 14 14.99 -14.90 -6.71
C ARG A 14 16.40 -14.50 -6.26
N PHE A 15 16.85 -13.29 -6.60
CA PHE A 15 18.10 -12.71 -6.15
C PHE A 15 18.05 -12.04 -4.77
N ILE A 16 16.86 -11.82 -4.18
CA ILE A 16 16.75 -11.17 -2.87
C ILE A 16 17.12 -12.14 -1.73
N ASP A 17 17.54 -11.59 -0.60
CA ASP A 17 17.69 -12.34 0.65
C ASP A 17 16.39 -12.27 1.47
N PRO A 18 15.66 -13.40 1.67
CA PRO A 18 14.40 -13.40 2.40
C PRO A 18 14.55 -13.09 3.90
N ALA A 19 15.75 -13.15 4.48
CA ALA A 19 15.98 -12.80 5.88
C ALA A 19 15.93 -11.27 6.12
N THR A 20 16.20 -10.48 5.07
CA THR A 20 16.31 -9.02 5.15
C THR A 20 15.31 -8.28 4.26
N THR A 21 14.76 -8.96 3.25
CA THR A 21 13.89 -8.39 2.22
C THR A 21 12.58 -9.16 2.07
N GLY A 22 11.46 -8.47 2.24
CA GLY A 22 10.12 -8.95 1.90
C GLY A 22 9.58 -8.31 0.61
N VAL A 23 8.41 -8.77 0.17
CA VAL A 23 7.76 -8.27 -1.06
C VAL A 23 6.30 -7.95 -0.78
N ALA A 24 5.89 -6.72 -1.09
CA ALA A 24 4.50 -6.32 -1.19
C ALA A 24 4.10 -6.38 -2.67
N PHE A 25 3.21 -7.29 -3.05
CA PHE A 25 2.88 -7.52 -4.46
C PHE A 25 1.41 -7.23 -4.74
N LEU A 26 1.14 -6.62 -5.88
CA LEU A 26 -0.22 -6.43 -6.36
C LEU A 26 -0.84 -7.81 -6.65
N ALA A 27 -1.72 -8.24 -5.75
CA ALA A 27 -2.39 -9.53 -5.80
C ALA A 27 -3.70 -9.48 -6.59
N GLN A 28 -4.35 -8.30 -6.59
CA GLN A 28 -5.59 -8.03 -7.30
C GLN A 28 -5.87 -6.52 -7.41
N THR A 29 -6.73 -6.16 -8.37
CA THR A 29 -7.38 -4.87 -8.47
C THR A 29 -8.89 -5.05 -8.33
N LEU A 30 -9.50 -4.24 -7.47
CA LEU A 30 -10.94 -4.21 -7.22
C LEU A 30 -11.50 -2.85 -7.63
N THR A 31 -12.32 -2.82 -8.67
CA THR A 31 -12.90 -1.58 -9.20
C THR A 31 -14.37 -1.46 -8.76
N LEU A 32 -14.69 -0.38 -8.07
CA LEU A 32 -16.03 -0.02 -7.62
C LEU A 32 -16.78 0.74 -8.72
N GLU A 33 -17.92 0.19 -9.12
CA GLU A 33 -18.75 0.74 -10.19
C GLU A 33 -20.22 0.43 -9.91
N ASN A 34 -21.08 1.44 -9.91
CA ASN A 34 -22.48 1.29 -9.47
C ASN A 34 -22.56 0.59 -8.10
N ASP A 35 -23.33 -0.49 -7.99
CA ASP A 35 -23.43 -1.35 -6.80
C ASP A 35 -22.56 -2.61 -6.87
N GLU A 36 -21.61 -2.65 -7.81
CA GLU A 36 -20.80 -3.83 -8.09
C GLU A 36 -19.32 -3.60 -7.72
N VAL A 37 -18.60 -4.72 -7.55
CA VAL A 37 -17.14 -4.77 -7.40
C VAL A 37 -16.58 -5.63 -8.52
N ARG A 38 -15.92 -5.01 -9.50
CA ARG A 38 -15.22 -5.73 -10.57
C ARG A 38 -13.88 -6.24 -10.04
N PHE A 39 -13.68 -7.56 -10.13
CA PHE A 39 -12.48 -8.24 -9.66
C PHE A 39 -11.53 -8.54 -10.82
N ALA A 40 -10.27 -8.16 -10.67
CA ALA A 40 -9.18 -8.56 -11.54
C ALA A 40 -8.04 -9.14 -10.69
N PRO A 41 -7.75 -10.46 -10.75
CA PRO A 41 -6.59 -11.02 -10.06
C PRO A 41 -5.29 -10.62 -10.77
N ARG A 42 -4.18 -10.71 -10.05
CA ARG A 42 -2.85 -10.73 -10.66
C ARG A 42 -2.76 -11.84 -11.71
N ARG A 43 -2.31 -11.48 -12.92
CA ARG A 43 -2.10 -12.38 -14.07
C ARG A 43 -0.63 -12.57 -14.42
N GLN A 44 0.25 -11.88 -13.71
CA GLN A 44 1.68 -11.85 -13.98
C GLN A 44 2.46 -12.71 -12.99
N PRO A 45 3.53 -13.39 -13.41
CA PRO A 45 4.32 -14.22 -12.51
C PRO A 45 5.03 -13.37 -11.45
N LEU A 46 5.31 -13.99 -10.31
CA LEU A 46 6.11 -13.44 -9.22
C LEU A 46 6.98 -14.58 -8.69
N GLU A 47 8.25 -14.58 -9.06
CA GLU A 47 9.22 -15.57 -8.59
C GLU A 47 9.96 -14.97 -7.39
N VAL A 48 9.89 -15.64 -6.24
CA VAL A 48 10.56 -15.23 -5.00
C VAL A 48 11.26 -16.43 -4.37
N PRO A 49 12.32 -16.22 -3.57
CA PRO A 49 12.89 -17.28 -2.75
C PRO A 49 11.88 -17.88 -1.77
N ASP A 50 12.08 -19.14 -1.39
CA ASP A 50 11.31 -19.74 -0.31
C ASP A 50 11.51 -18.97 1.00
N GLY A 51 10.43 -18.82 1.76
CA GLY A 51 10.45 -18.09 3.03
C GLY A 51 10.39 -16.56 2.90
N THR A 52 10.31 -16.00 1.68
CA THR A 52 10.08 -14.55 1.51
C THR A 52 8.81 -14.11 2.23
N TYR A 53 8.94 -13.04 3.01
CA TYR A 53 7.80 -12.39 3.67
C TYR A 53 6.95 -11.67 2.63
N LEU A 54 5.73 -12.16 2.37
CA LEU A 54 4.82 -11.62 1.37
C LEU A 54 3.65 -10.84 1.98
N ILE A 55 3.41 -9.64 1.47
CA ILE A 55 2.19 -8.86 1.69
C ILE A 55 1.37 -8.85 0.41
N ALA A 56 0.12 -9.31 0.47
CA ALA A 56 -0.80 -9.24 -0.65
C ALA A 56 -1.44 -7.85 -0.72
N VAL A 57 -1.12 -7.09 -1.78
CA VAL A 57 -1.66 -5.75 -2.01
C VAL A 57 -2.92 -5.86 -2.86
N THR A 58 -3.99 -5.20 -2.43
CA THR A 58 -5.21 -5.00 -3.23
C THR A 58 -5.32 -3.54 -3.62
N ARG A 59 -5.24 -3.24 -4.92
CA ARG A 59 -5.54 -1.91 -5.44
C ARG A 59 -7.05 -1.73 -5.53
N ILE A 60 -7.56 -0.64 -4.98
CA ILE A 60 -8.97 -0.28 -5.02
C ILE A 60 -9.11 0.94 -5.92
N GLU A 61 -10.02 0.86 -6.88
CA GLU A 61 -10.31 1.96 -7.80
C GLU A 61 -11.81 2.28 -7.77
N SER A 62 -12.17 3.54 -7.97
CA SER A 62 -13.56 3.96 -8.09
C SER A 62 -13.79 4.60 -9.45
N ILE A 63 -14.79 4.12 -10.19
CA ILE A 63 -15.17 4.74 -11.46
C ILE A 63 -15.65 6.18 -11.20
N ARG A 64 -15.00 7.14 -11.86
CA ARG A 64 -15.26 8.58 -11.67
C ARG A 64 -16.41 9.10 -12.55
N ARG A 65 -16.78 8.34 -13.58
CA ARG A 65 -17.82 8.68 -14.56
C ARG A 65 -19.19 8.71 -13.91
N THR A 66 -19.94 9.80 -14.09
CA THR A 66 -21.15 10.15 -13.32
C THR A 66 -22.20 9.04 -13.30
N GLU A 67 -22.52 8.45 -14.46
CA GLU A 67 -23.53 7.40 -14.63
C GLU A 67 -23.10 6.02 -14.12
N SER A 68 -21.86 5.90 -13.63
CA SER A 68 -21.31 4.62 -13.16
C SER A 68 -20.61 4.77 -11.80
N ARG A 69 -20.86 5.87 -11.09
CA ARG A 69 -20.23 6.12 -9.79
C ARG A 69 -20.63 5.03 -8.79
N PRO A 70 -19.68 4.57 -7.97
CA PRO A 70 -19.99 3.62 -6.91
C PRO A 70 -20.94 4.24 -5.89
N VAL A 71 -21.85 3.41 -5.36
CA VAL A 71 -22.82 3.84 -4.35
C VAL A 71 -22.32 3.62 -2.91
N TYR A 72 -21.21 2.90 -2.75
CA TYR A 72 -20.59 2.56 -1.47
C TYR A 72 -21.53 1.79 -0.52
N SER A 73 -22.27 0.83 -1.09
CA SER A 73 -23.29 0.07 -0.36
C SER A 73 -22.70 -0.95 0.61
N PRO A 74 -23.52 -1.50 1.54
CA PRO A 74 -23.15 -2.67 2.33
C PRO A 74 -22.74 -3.87 1.48
N ARG A 75 -23.35 -4.05 0.30
CA ARG A 75 -23.00 -5.14 -0.63
C ARG A 75 -21.59 -4.98 -1.19
N GLN A 76 -21.22 -3.76 -1.60
CA GLN A 76 -19.86 -3.48 -2.05
C GLN A 76 -18.84 -3.66 -0.93
N LEU A 77 -19.16 -3.19 0.28
CA LEU A 77 -18.32 -3.36 1.46
C LEU A 77 -18.06 -4.84 1.76
N GLU A 78 -19.12 -5.66 1.81
CA GLU A 78 -19.03 -7.11 2.01
C GLU A 78 -18.13 -7.76 0.96
N ARG A 79 -18.38 -7.43 -0.32
CA ARG A 79 -17.66 -8.04 -1.44
C ARG A 79 -16.18 -7.66 -1.46
N LEU A 80 -15.85 -6.39 -1.21
CA LEU A 80 -14.47 -5.93 -1.05
C LEU A 80 -13.78 -6.67 0.10
N THR A 81 -14.42 -6.71 1.27
CA THR A 81 -13.82 -7.30 2.46
C THR A 81 -13.53 -8.77 2.25
N SER A 82 -14.49 -9.53 1.72
CA SER A 82 -14.29 -10.95 1.38
C SER A 82 -13.12 -11.14 0.40
N LEU A 83 -13.11 -10.41 -0.73
CA LEU A 83 -12.06 -10.56 -1.74
C LEU A 83 -10.67 -10.19 -1.22
N ILE A 84 -10.57 -9.16 -0.37
CA ILE A 84 -9.29 -8.74 0.23
C ILE A 84 -8.84 -9.77 1.27
N ALA A 85 -9.71 -10.22 2.16
CA ALA A 85 -9.38 -11.22 3.18
C ALA A 85 -8.94 -12.55 2.55
N ASP A 86 -9.57 -12.96 1.45
CA ASP A 86 -9.23 -14.19 0.72
C ASP A 86 -7.78 -14.21 0.20
N THR A 87 -7.14 -13.04 0.04
CA THR A 87 -5.73 -12.99 -0.40
C THR A 87 -4.77 -13.59 0.62
N LEU A 88 -5.15 -13.68 1.90
CA LEU A 88 -4.36 -14.36 2.93
C LEU A 88 -4.26 -15.86 2.71
N ASN A 89 -5.20 -16.46 1.99
CA ASN A 89 -5.17 -17.90 1.70
C ASN A 89 -4.15 -18.26 0.61
N ARG A 90 -3.49 -17.26 0.00
CA ARG A 90 -2.45 -17.50 -1.00
C ARG A 90 -1.19 -18.04 -0.32
N PRO A 91 -0.44 -18.95 -0.98
CA PRO A 91 0.80 -19.50 -0.43
C PRO A 91 1.75 -18.40 0.04
N HIS A 92 2.31 -18.59 1.24
CA HIS A 92 3.34 -17.74 1.83
C HIS A 92 2.94 -16.29 2.12
N VAL A 93 1.70 -15.87 1.86
CA VAL A 93 1.21 -14.55 2.29
C VAL A 93 1.17 -14.49 3.82
N ARG A 94 1.60 -13.35 4.36
CA ARG A 94 1.71 -13.09 5.80
C ARG A 94 0.91 -11.88 6.25
N GLY A 95 0.49 -11.02 5.33
CA GLY A 95 -0.32 -9.84 5.63
C GLY A 95 -1.00 -9.31 4.38
N ILE A 96 -1.89 -8.34 4.59
CA ILE A 96 -2.60 -7.65 3.52
C ILE A 96 -2.30 -6.17 3.54
N GLN A 97 -2.35 -5.57 2.35
CA GLN A 97 -2.26 -4.13 2.18
C GLN A 97 -3.34 -3.63 1.23
N THR A 98 -4.01 -2.54 1.56
CA THR A 98 -4.90 -1.86 0.60
C THR A 98 -4.21 -0.65 0.00
N ASP A 99 -4.28 -0.53 -1.33
CA ASP A 99 -3.82 0.62 -2.09
C ASP A 99 -5.03 1.37 -2.63
N PHE A 100 -5.41 2.47 -1.98
CA PHE A 100 -6.58 3.26 -2.35
C PHE A 100 -6.36 4.75 -2.13
N ASP A 101 -6.23 5.50 -3.24
CA ASP A 101 -6.14 6.97 -3.25
C ASP A 101 -7.52 7.61 -3.03
N ALA A 102 -8.12 7.34 -1.87
CA ALA A 102 -9.46 7.77 -1.51
C ALA A 102 -9.58 9.30 -1.48
N VAL A 103 -10.49 9.84 -2.31
CA VAL A 103 -10.87 11.26 -2.20
C VAL A 103 -11.73 11.49 -0.95
N VAL A 104 -11.97 12.74 -0.59
CA VAL A 104 -12.69 13.11 0.65
C VAL A 104 -14.02 12.36 0.82
N THR A 105 -14.80 12.22 -0.25
CA THR A 105 -16.10 11.53 -0.23
C THR A 105 -16.00 10.01 -0.08
N GLU A 106 -14.83 9.41 -0.37
CA GLU A 106 -14.57 7.97 -0.27
C GLU A 106 -14.11 7.53 1.12
N ARG A 107 -13.57 8.45 1.92
CA ARG A 107 -12.97 8.15 3.23
C ARG A 107 -13.92 7.48 4.22
N PRO A 108 -15.20 7.89 4.36
CA PRO A 108 -16.12 7.21 5.28
C PRO A 108 -16.32 5.73 4.91
N PHE A 109 -16.38 5.42 3.60
CA PHE A 109 -16.47 4.06 3.13
C PHE A 109 -15.17 3.29 3.36
N TYR A 110 -14.02 3.90 3.06
CA TYR A 110 -12.72 3.25 3.26
C TYR A 110 -12.43 2.93 4.74
N ARG A 111 -12.82 3.83 5.66
CA ARG A 111 -12.72 3.55 7.11
C ARG A 111 -13.59 2.36 7.53
N LYS A 112 -14.80 2.25 7.00
CA LYS A 112 -15.66 1.07 7.24
C LYS A 112 -15.03 -0.21 6.70
N LEU A 113 -14.46 -0.15 5.49
CA LEU A 113 -13.73 -1.27 4.90
C LEU A 113 -12.58 -1.74 5.78
N VAL A 114 -11.74 -0.81 6.27
CA VAL A 114 -10.62 -1.16 7.14
C VAL A 114 -11.09 -1.77 8.46
N ALA A 115 -12.13 -1.21 9.08
CA ALA A 115 -12.69 -1.77 10.30
C ALA A 115 -13.26 -3.18 10.09
N GLU A 116 -13.96 -3.40 8.97
CA GLU A 116 -14.54 -4.70 8.60
C GLU A 116 -13.47 -5.72 8.18
N LEU A 117 -12.37 -5.28 7.58
CA LEU A 117 -11.20 -6.13 7.39
C LEU A 117 -10.65 -6.56 8.73
N ARG A 118 -10.33 -5.61 9.62
CA ARG A 118 -9.73 -5.93 10.91
C ARG A 118 -10.58 -6.92 11.72
N SER A 119 -11.90 -6.80 11.70
CA SER A 119 -12.82 -7.69 12.43
C SER A 119 -12.81 -9.14 11.91
N ARG A 120 -12.47 -9.36 10.63
CA ARG A 120 -12.42 -10.68 9.99
C ARG A 120 -11.07 -11.34 10.02
N LEU A 121 -10.01 -10.54 10.07
CA LEU A 121 -8.65 -11.07 10.04
C LEU A 121 -8.31 -11.81 11.34
N PRO A 122 -7.52 -12.89 11.28
CA PRO A 122 -6.94 -13.49 12.46
C PRO A 122 -6.16 -12.44 13.28
N ALA A 123 -6.18 -12.59 14.60
CA ALA A 123 -5.41 -11.74 15.49
C ALA A 123 -3.94 -11.68 15.06
N ASN A 124 -3.34 -10.49 15.14
CA ASN A 124 -1.95 -10.21 14.72
C ASN A 124 -1.67 -10.36 13.21
N THR A 125 -2.68 -10.53 12.36
CA THR A 125 -2.47 -10.43 10.91
C THR A 125 -2.12 -8.97 10.57
N PRO A 126 -0.95 -8.71 9.97
CA PRO A 126 -0.60 -7.39 9.47
C PRO A 126 -1.62 -6.91 8.44
N LEU A 127 -2.26 -5.78 8.74
CA LEU A 127 -3.13 -5.03 7.85
C LEU A 127 -2.53 -3.64 7.72
N THR A 128 -2.02 -3.35 6.52
CA THR A 128 -1.40 -2.07 6.20
C THR A 128 -2.14 -1.36 5.09
N ILE A 129 -1.87 -0.07 4.88
CA ILE A 129 -2.39 0.69 3.75
C ILE A 129 -1.27 1.46 3.07
N THR A 130 -1.37 1.71 1.77
CA THR A 130 -0.64 2.86 1.20
C THR A 130 -1.36 4.14 1.60
N ALA A 131 -0.60 5.22 1.75
CA ALA A 131 -1.13 6.54 2.05
C ALA A 131 -0.43 7.59 1.19
N LEU A 132 -1.19 8.56 0.68
CA LEU A 132 -0.57 9.78 0.15
C LEU A 132 0.25 10.43 1.26
N ALA A 133 1.49 10.83 0.99
CA ALA A 133 2.35 11.46 1.99
C ALA A 133 1.72 12.73 2.61
N SER A 134 0.82 13.39 1.86
CA SER A 134 0.04 14.52 2.34
C SER A 134 -0.90 14.18 3.49
N TRP A 135 -1.46 12.96 3.53
CA TRP A 135 -2.28 12.47 4.63
C TRP A 135 -1.46 12.34 5.92
N CYS A 136 -0.20 11.95 5.82
CA CYS A 136 0.69 11.77 6.96
C CYS A 136 1.31 13.06 7.50
N ILE A 137 0.96 14.24 6.97
CA ILE A 137 1.46 15.54 7.45
C ILE A 137 0.32 16.43 7.95
N GLY A 138 -0.73 16.63 7.15
CA GLY A 138 -1.71 17.69 7.40
C GLY A 138 -3.15 17.24 7.61
N ASP A 139 -3.51 16.05 7.12
CA ASP A 139 -4.90 15.61 7.03
C ASP A 139 -5.17 14.45 7.98
N LYS A 140 -5.89 14.73 9.07
CA LYS A 140 -6.06 13.80 10.20
C LYS A 140 -7.10 12.70 9.98
N TRP A 141 -7.57 12.48 8.75
CA TRP A 141 -8.62 11.51 8.49
C TRP A 141 -8.19 10.05 8.72
N LEU A 142 -6.88 9.79 8.79
CA LEU A 142 -6.30 8.50 9.16
C LEU A 142 -6.38 8.21 10.67
N ASN A 143 -6.67 9.22 11.49
CA ASN A 143 -6.69 9.08 12.94
C ASN A 143 -7.68 8.00 13.39
N GLY A 144 -7.23 7.07 14.23
CA GLY A 144 -8.03 5.97 14.73
C GLY A 144 -8.45 4.94 13.68
N MET A 145 -7.79 4.88 12.51
CA MET A 145 -7.90 3.71 11.63
C MET A 145 -7.15 2.53 12.25
N ASP A 146 -7.77 1.35 12.22
CA ASP A 146 -7.26 0.13 12.85
C ASP A 146 -6.34 -0.67 11.91
N VAL A 147 -5.24 -0.02 11.52
CA VAL A 147 -4.18 -0.57 10.65
C VAL A 147 -2.88 -0.58 11.45
N ASP A 148 -2.02 -1.55 11.15
CA ASP A 148 -0.71 -1.66 11.79
C ASP A 148 0.27 -0.61 11.24
N GLU A 149 0.05 -0.18 9.99
CA GLU A 149 0.92 0.74 9.27
C GLU A 149 0.18 1.44 8.13
N ALA A 150 0.40 2.75 7.97
CA ALA A 150 0.03 3.51 6.79
C ALA A 150 1.31 3.97 6.08
N VAL A 151 1.67 3.32 4.97
CA VAL A 151 2.92 3.52 4.23
C VAL A 151 2.85 4.84 3.45
N PRO A 152 3.59 5.90 3.85
CA PRO A 152 3.52 7.19 3.17
C PRO A 152 4.29 7.13 1.86
N MET A 153 3.61 7.25 0.73
CA MET A 153 4.22 7.24 -0.60
C MET A 153 4.86 8.61 -0.89
N ALA A 154 6.13 8.76 -0.52
CA ALA A 154 6.91 9.98 -0.67
C ALA A 154 7.62 10.05 -2.05
N PHE A 155 6.88 9.76 -3.11
CA PHE A 155 7.31 9.79 -4.52
C PHE A 155 6.06 10.06 -5.40
N VAL A 156 6.24 10.58 -6.61
CA VAL A 156 5.17 10.93 -7.56
C VAL A 156 4.03 11.71 -6.87
N MET A 157 4.39 12.67 -6.03
CA MET A 157 3.44 13.39 -5.16
C MET A 157 2.69 14.53 -5.89
N GLY A 158 2.98 14.77 -7.17
CA GLY A 158 2.37 15.84 -7.95
C GLY A 158 2.47 17.20 -7.25
N ALA A 159 1.33 17.86 -7.05
CA ALA A 159 1.25 19.18 -6.41
C ALA A 159 1.77 19.21 -4.97
N ASP A 160 1.85 18.07 -4.27
CA ASP A 160 2.35 18.00 -2.90
C ASP A 160 3.88 17.87 -2.79
N THR A 161 4.60 17.77 -3.92
CA THR A 161 6.03 17.43 -3.94
C THR A 161 6.90 18.38 -3.12
N GLU A 162 6.82 19.69 -3.38
CA GLU A 162 7.65 20.69 -2.69
C GLU A 162 7.31 20.76 -1.20
N ARG A 163 6.01 20.69 -0.88
CA ARG A 163 5.49 20.77 0.48
C ARG A 163 6.00 19.61 1.33
N VAL A 164 5.87 18.37 0.86
CA VAL A 164 6.30 17.17 1.59
C VAL A 164 7.82 17.13 1.72
N ARG A 165 8.55 17.38 0.63
CA ARG A 165 10.03 17.36 0.65
C ARG A 165 10.59 18.41 1.62
N SER A 166 10.10 19.64 1.56
CA SER A 166 10.53 20.71 2.48
C SER A 166 10.17 20.40 3.93
N TYR A 167 9.00 19.82 4.17
CA TYR A 167 8.56 19.42 5.50
C TYR A 167 9.53 18.40 6.12
N LEU A 168 9.85 17.31 5.41
CA LEU A 168 10.78 16.28 5.92
C LEU A 168 12.22 16.81 6.02
N LYS A 169 12.68 17.57 5.03
CA LYS A 169 14.02 18.20 5.04
C LYS A 169 14.23 19.12 6.23
N SER A 170 13.17 19.78 6.72
CA SER A 170 13.23 20.61 7.93
C SER A 170 13.41 19.82 9.23
N GLY A 171 13.58 18.50 9.16
CA GLY A 171 13.74 17.62 10.30
C GLY A 171 12.42 17.24 10.98
N LYS A 172 11.28 17.70 10.46
CA LYS A 172 9.96 17.26 10.90
C LYS A 172 9.70 15.82 10.47
N ASP A 173 8.70 15.24 11.10
CA ASP A 173 8.32 13.86 10.89
C ASP A 173 6.81 13.75 10.62
N TRP A 174 6.36 12.59 10.16
CA TRP A 174 4.95 12.28 9.96
C TRP A 174 4.15 12.62 11.22
N THR A 175 3.05 13.35 11.03
CA THR A 175 2.20 13.78 12.13
C THR A 175 1.31 12.65 12.63
N GLU A 176 0.81 11.82 11.71
CA GLU A 176 0.01 10.63 12.02
C GLU A 176 0.89 9.49 12.56
N PRO A 177 0.60 8.94 13.77
CA PRO A 177 1.43 7.90 14.38
C PRO A 177 1.59 6.65 13.51
N ILE A 178 0.52 6.18 12.87
CA ILE A 178 0.54 4.98 12.01
C ILE A 178 1.41 5.15 10.75
N CYS A 179 1.78 6.38 10.40
CA CYS A 179 2.70 6.67 9.30
C CYS A 179 4.18 6.61 9.73
N ARG A 180 4.47 6.60 11.04
CA ARG A 180 5.85 6.66 11.58
C ARG A 180 6.59 5.33 11.54
N GLU A 181 5.97 4.27 11.06
CA GLU A 181 6.62 2.96 10.95
C GLU A 181 7.47 2.84 9.67
N SER A 182 7.17 3.64 8.63
CA SER A 182 7.84 3.49 7.33
C SER A 182 7.93 4.74 6.44
N TYR A 183 8.63 4.53 5.32
CA TYR A 183 8.63 5.38 4.14
C TYR A 183 8.37 4.52 2.90
N GLY A 184 7.49 4.99 2.02
CA GLY A 184 7.42 4.55 0.62
C GLY A 184 8.28 5.49 -0.24
N VAL A 185 9.28 4.95 -0.94
CA VAL A 185 10.18 5.72 -1.80
C VAL A 185 10.34 5.06 -3.16
N SER A 186 10.50 5.86 -4.22
CA SER A 186 10.85 5.34 -5.54
C SER A 186 12.36 5.34 -5.73
N VAL A 187 12.91 4.27 -6.31
CA VAL A 187 14.32 4.24 -6.76
C VAL A 187 14.53 5.03 -8.06
N ASP A 188 13.44 5.39 -8.74
CA ASP A 188 13.45 6.19 -9.98
C ASP A 188 13.36 7.70 -9.70
N GLU A 189 13.39 8.12 -8.43
CA GLU A 189 13.35 9.53 -8.02
C GLU A 189 14.52 9.91 -7.11
N PRO A 190 14.86 11.21 -7.03
CA PRO A 190 15.82 11.69 -6.04
C PRO A 190 15.39 11.29 -4.61
N PRO A 191 16.33 10.81 -3.78
CA PRO A 191 16.05 10.40 -2.40
C PRO A 191 15.32 11.48 -1.61
N ILE A 192 14.48 11.04 -0.68
CA ILE A 192 13.83 11.93 0.28
C ILE A 192 14.81 12.19 1.44
N GLU A 193 15.24 13.43 1.57
CA GLU A 193 16.04 13.91 2.70
C GLU A 193 15.21 13.99 4.00
N GLY A 194 15.88 13.89 5.15
CA GLY A 194 15.26 14.07 6.46
C GLY A 194 14.49 12.86 7.01
N ARG A 195 14.59 11.69 6.35
CA ARG A 195 14.03 10.43 6.84
C ARG A 195 14.60 10.05 8.20
N LYS A 196 13.75 9.51 9.06
CA LYS A 196 14.15 8.98 10.37
C LYS A 196 14.69 7.56 10.22
N ALA A 197 15.81 7.28 10.89
CA ALA A 197 16.45 5.97 10.90
C ALA A 197 15.58 4.92 11.64
N GLY A 198 15.86 3.64 11.40
CA GLY A 198 15.21 2.52 12.09
C GLY A 198 13.81 2.15 11.59
N ARG A 199 13.34 2.80 10.52
CA ARG A 199 12.02 2.56 9.93
C ARG A 199 12.10 1.62 8.73
N ARG A 200 10.99 0.91 8.48
CA ARG A 200 10.84 0.08 7.30
C ARG A 200 10.81 0.96 6.04
N ILE A 201 11.41 0.47 4.96
CA ILE A 201 11.37 1.16 3.67
C ILE A 201 10.65 0.26 2.67
N TYR A 202 9.63 0.80 2.04
CA TYR A 202 8.99 0.24 0.86
C TYR A 202 9.61 0.91 -0.36
N TYR A 203 10.33 0.14 -1.16
CA TYR A 203 10.89 0.61 -2.42
C TYR A 203 9.92 0.34 -3.56
N PHE A 204 9.72 1.36 -4.38
CA PHE A 204 8.88 1.35 -5.57
C PHE A 204 9.74 1.57 -6.81
N LYS A 205 9.31 1.00 -7.93
CA LYS A 205 9.99 1.11 -9.21
C LYS A 205 9.03 1.00 -10.39
N ASN A 206 9.29 1.74 -11.45
CA ASN A 206 8.50 1.78 -12.69
C ASN A 206 8.88 0.70 -13.71
N THR A 207 9.96 -0.03 -13.47
CA THR A 207 10.40 -1.19 -14.27
C THR A 207 10.64 -2.41 -13.38
N PRO A 208 10.68 -3.64 -13.92
CA PRO A 208 10.99 -4.83 -13.13
C PRO A 208 12.27 -4.69 -12.32
N TRP A 209 12.28 -5.32 -11.15
CA TRP A 209 13.43 -5.31 -10.25
C TRP A 209 14.60 -6.09 -10.84
N LYS A 210 15.81 -5.64 -10.53
CA LYS A 210 17.08 -6.23 -10.91
C LYS A 210 18.01 -6.27 -9.69
N ARG A 211 18.94 -7.21 -9.68
CA ARG A 211 19.92 -7.39 -8.60
C ARG A 211 20.69 -6.10 -8.26
N ASP A 212 21.04 -5.33 -9.28
CA ASP A 212 21.90 -4.15 -9.13
C ASP A 212 21.09 -2.86 -8.85
N ASP A 213 19.77 -2.97 -8.60
CA ASP A 213 18.98 -1.81 -8.21
C ASP A 213 19.41 -1.27 -6.84
N PRO A 214 19.38 0.07 -6.64
CA PRO A 214 19.91 0.71 -5.43
C PRO A 214 18.96 0.58 -4.23
N ILE A 215 18.83 -0.65 -3.71
CA ILE A 215 18.07 -0.95 -2.49
C ILE A 215 19.01 -0.79 -1.28
N GLY A 216 18.62 0.01 -0.28
CA GLY A 216 19.38 0.19 0.97
C GLY A 216 20.50 1.25 0.96
N ASN A 217 20.84 1.84 -0.19
CA ASN A 217 21.89 2.87 -0.33
C ASN A 217 21.35 4.32 -0.37
N THR A 218 20.20 4.58 0.24
CA THR A 218 19.60 5.93 0.28
C THR A 218 19.30 6.35 1.69
#